data_AF-A0A0T6DNP3-F1
#
_entry.id   AF-A0A0T6DNP3-F1
#
_cell.length_a   1.000
_cell.length_b   1.000
_cell.length_c   1.000
_cell.angle_alpha   90.00
_cell.angle_beta   90.00
_cell.angle_gamma   90.00
#
_symmetry.space_group_name_H-M   'P 1'
#
loop_
_entity.id
_entity.type
_entity.pdbx_description
1 polymer ?
#
loop_
_entity_poly.entity_id
_entity_poly.type
_entity_poly.pdbx_seq_one_letter_code
_entity_poly.pdbx_strand_id
1 'polypeptide(L)'
;MSDNDFINRVMDGLKEKGYLMIPDDFIDQLITTLHANVTTINTMTQLAEIEVKMLGSLLPTGSRQVESLKELSTRIAEIAFNVEDVRNDQR
;
A
#
# COMPACT_ATOMS: atom_id res chain seq x y z
N MET A 1 -32.88 -25.01 -2.05
CA MET A 1 -31.74 -24.15 -1.68
C MET A 1 -31.33 -23.44 -2.95
N SER A 2 -31.12 -22.13 -2.91
CA SER A 2 -30.61 -21.43 -4.09
C SER A 2 -29.14 -21.81 -4.27
N ASP A 3 -28.63 -21.79 -5.50
CA ASP A 3 -27.22 -22.11 -5.78
C ASP A 3 -26.27 -21.19 -5.00
N ASN A 4 -26.69 -19.96 -4.70
CA ASN A 4 -25.94 -19.01 -3.87
C ASN A 4 -25.79 -19.45 -2.41
N ASP A 5 -26.79 -20.09 -1.81
CA ASP A 5 -26.69 -20.57 -0.42
C ASP A 5 -25.68 -21.72 -0.31
N PHE A 6 -25.59 -22.55 -1.35
CA PHE A 6 -24.64 -23.64 -1.43
C PHE A 6 -23.22 -23.12 -1.66
N ILE A 7 -23.04 -22.19 -2.60
CA ILE A 7 -21.73 -21.57 -2.90
C ILE A 7 -21.18 -20.86 -1.67
N ASN A 8 -21.99 -20.06 -0.98
CA ASN A 8 -21.53 -19.35 0.23
C ASN A 8 -21.08 -20.32 1.33
N ARG A 9 -21.83 -21.41 1.57
CA ARG A 9 -21.41 -22.45 2.54
C ARG A 9 -20.10 -23.13 2.16
N VAL A 10 -19.88 -23.39 0.87
CA VAL A 10 -18.61 -23.98 0.40
C VAL A 10 -17.47 -22.99 0.61
N MET A 11 -17.66 -21.71 0.28
CA MET A 11 -16.67 -20.66 0.49
C MET A 11 -16.34 -20.46 1.97
N ASP A 12 -17.33 -20.44 2.84
CA ASP A 12 -17.15 -20.34 4.29
C ASP A 12 -16.35 -21.54 4.82
N GLY A 13 -16.70 -22.76 4.38
CA GLY A 13 -15.97 -23.97 4.76
C GLY A 13 -14.52 -24.01 4.27
N LEU A 14 -14.26 -23.48 3.07
CA LEU A 14 -12.89 -23.35 2.54
C LEU A 14 -12.09 -22.27 3.31
N LYS A 15 -12.75 -21.18 3.73
CA LYS A 15 -12.15 -20.14 4.57
C LYS A 15 -11.78 -20.66 5.96
N GLU A 16 -12.67 -21.37 6.63
CA GLU A 16 -12.42 -22.01 7.94
C GLU A 16 -11.26 -23.01 7.90
N LYS A 17 -11.04 -23.66 6.75
CA LYS A 17 -9.94 -24.60 6.54
C LYS A 17 -8.65 -23.94 6.08
N GLY A 18 -8.62 -22.61 5.94
CA GLY A 18 -7.44 -21.84 5.54
C GLY A 18 -7.11 -21.90 4.04
N TYR A 19 -7.96 -22.50 3.20
CA TYR A 19 -7.69 -22.62 1.75
C TYR A 19 -7.85 -21.30 0.99
N LEU A 20 -8.53 -20.31 1.58
CA LEU A 20 -8.75 -18.99 0.99
C LEU A 20 -7.89 -17.89 1.64
N MET A 21 -6.94 -18.26 2.50
CA MET A 21 -6.01 -17.32 3.13
C MET A 21 -4.94 -16.89 2.12
N ILE A 22 -4.54 -15.63 2.21
CA ILE A 22 -3.38 -15.15 1.47
C ILE A 22 -2.14 -15.68 2.21
N PRO A 23 -1.15 -16.26 1.52
CA PRO A 23 0.04 -16.76 2.18
C PRO A 23 0.78 -15.64 2.96
N ASP A 24 1.15 -15.90 4.21
CA ASP A 24 1.88 -14.95 5.06
C ASP A 24 3.15 -14.42 4.35
N ASP A 25 3.90 -15.29 3.67
CA ASP A 25 5.11 -14.91 2.92
C ASP A 25 4.82 -13.89 1.81
N PHE A 26 3.65 -13.99 1.15
CA PHE A 26 3.24 -13.02 0.13
C PHE A 26 2.91 -11.68 0.77
N ILE A 27 2.21 -11.69 1.91
CA ILE A 27 1.90 -10.47 2.68
C ILE A 27 3.19 -9.78 3.14
N ASP A 28 4.14 -10.54 3.68
CA ASP A 28 5.43 -10.02 4.14
C ASP A 28 6.25 -9.39 3.01
N GLN A 29 6.30 -10.05 1.85
CA GLN A 29 6.94 -9.50 0.65
C GLN A 29 6.27 -8.22 0.16
N LEU A 30 4.92 -8.18 0.20
CA LEU A 30 4.15 -7.01 -0.20
C LEU A 30 4.42 -5.82 0.73
N ILE A 31 4.35 -6.02 2.05
CA ILE A 31 4.65 -4.97 3.05
C ILE A 31 6.09 -4.46 2.88
N THR A 32 7.06 -5.38 2.72
CA THR A 32 8.47 -5.03 2.51
C THR A 32 8.64 -4.15 1.26
N THR A 33 7.98 -4.52 0.16
CA THR A 33 8.03 -3.77 -1.09
C THR A 33 7.40 -2.38 -0.94
N LEU A 34 6.26 -2.27 -0.25
CA LEU A 34 5.59 -1.00 0.00
C LEU A 34 6.46 -0.06 0.86
N HIS A 35 7.14 -0.59 1.89
CA HIS A 35 8.09 0.19 2.70
C HIS A 35 9.31 0.67 1.89
N ALA A 36 9.84 -0.17 0.99
CA ALA A 36 10.92 0.23 0.09
C ALA A 36 10.47 1.37 -0.85
N ASN A 37 9.24 1.31 -1.35
CA ASN A 37 8.66 2.37 -2.18
C ASN A 37 8.49 3.68 -1.39
N VAL A 38 7.97 3.63 -0.16
CA VAL A 38 7.87 4.81 0.72
C VAL A 38 9.25 5.45 0.93
N THR A 39 10.27 4.64 1.21
CA THR A 39 11.65 5.13 1.41
C THR A 39 12.19 5.82 0.15
N THR A 40 11.93 5.22 -1.00
CA THR A 40 12.35 5.76 -2.30
C THR A 40 11.66 7.09 -2.59
N ILE A 41 10.34 7.16 -2.39
CA ILE A 41 9.56 8.38 -2.62
C ILE A 41 9.99 9.48 -1.66
N ASN A 42 10.21 9.18 -0.38
CA ASN A 42 10.72 10.16 0.58
C ASN A 42 12.08 10.73 0.16
N THR A 43 12.97 9.88 -0.38
CA THR A 43 14.24 10.33 -0.95
C THR A 43 14.03 11.26 -2.16
N MET A 44 13.12 10.89 -3.07
CA MET A 44 12.75 11.73 -4.22
C MET A 44 12.14 13.06 -3.79
N THR A 45 11.31 13.07 -2.75
CA THR A 45 10.72 14.28 -2.17
C THR A 45 11.81 15.22 -1.67
N GLN A 46 12.80 14.70 -0.93
CA GLN A 46 13.92 15.51 -0.43
C GLN A 46 14.75 16.11 -1.58
N LEU A 47 15.01 15.33 -2.63
CA LEU A 47 15.71 15.82 -3.82
C LEU A 47 14.91 16.93 -4.51
N ALA A 48 13.61 16.75 -4.69
CA ALA A 48 12.72 17.77 -5.26
C ALA A 48 12.66 19.04 -4.39
N GLU A 49 12.63 18.91 -3.07
CA GLU A 49 12.69 20.05 -2.15
C GLU A 49 14.02 20.82 -2.25
N ILE A 50 15.15 20.12 -2.44
CA ILE A 50 16.46 20.73 -2.68
C ILE A 50 16.46 21.48 -4.03
N GLU A 51 15.96 20.85 -5.08
CA GLU A 51 15.87 21.44 -6.42
C GLU A 51 15.03 22.73 -6.41
N VAL A 52 13.86 22.71 -5.75
CA VAL A 52 13.01 23.90 -5.58
C VAL A 52 13.74 25.02 -4.84
N LYS A 53 14.50 24.70 -3.80
CA LYS A 53 15.29 25.69 -3.05
C LYS A 53 16.42 26.27 -3.88
N MET A 54 17.06 25.47 -4.73
CA MET A 54 18.18 25.90 -5.59
C MET A 54 17.73 26.75 -6.77
N LEU A 55 16.65 26.37 -7.44
CA LEU A 55 16.15 27.08 -8.63
C LEU A 55 15.36 28.34 -8.29
N GLY A 56 15.05 28.56 -7.00
CA GLY A 56 14.15 29.63 -6.56
C GLY A 56 12.71 29.41 -7.07
N SER A 57 11.77 30.24 -6.62
CA SER A 57 10.33 30.12 -6.95
C SER A 57 9.98 30.31 -8.44
N LEU A 58 10.94 30.23 -9.36
CA LEU A 58 10.77 30.36 -10.80
C LEU A 58 9.92 29.23 -11.41
N LEU A 59 9.70 28.13 -10.68
CA LEU A 59 8.93 26.98 -11.15
C LEU A 59 7.86 26.56 -10.12
N PRO A 60 6.61 27.08 -10.22
CA PRO A 60 5.49 26.64 -9.38
C PRO A 60 5.14 25.16 -9.53
N THR A 61 5.73 24.46 -10.49
CA THR A 61 5.63 23.01 -10.68
C THR A 61 6.39 22.22 -9.63
N GLY A 62 7.51 22.74 -9.11
CA GLY A 62 8.33 22.00 -8.14
C GLY A 62 7.65 21.85 -6.77
N SER A 63 6.93 22.88 -6.30
CA SER A 63 6.14 22.77 -5.06
C SER A 63 4.98 21.78 -5.20
N ARG A 64 4.31 21.76 -6.35
CA ARG A 64 3.27 20.76 -6.65
C ARG A 64 3.84 19.34 -6.69
N GLN A 65 5.01 19.16 -7.28
CA GLN A 65 5.69 17.86 -7.33
C GLN A 65 6.02 17.33 -5.93
N VAL A 66 6.56 18.19 -5.05
CA VAL A 66 6.84 17.82 -3.65
C VAL A 66 5.57 17.35 -2.94
N GLU A 67 4.46 18.08 -3.07
CA GLU A 67 3.20 17.70 -2.44
C GLU A 67 2.61 16.42 -3.02
N SER A 68 2.68 16.22 -4.35
CA SER A 68 2.26 14.96 -4.97
C SER A 68 3.07 13.76 -4.48
N LEU A 69 4.39 13.92 -4.27
CA LEU A 69 5.24 12.86 -3.74
C LEU A 69 4.93 12.56 -2.27
N LYS A 70 4.67 13.58 -1.45
CA LYS A 70 4.24 13.40 -0.06
C LYS A 70 2.91 12.66 0.02
N GLU A 71 1.93 13.06 -0.78
CA GLU A 71 0.62 12.40 -0.83
C GLU A 71 0.74 10.94 -1.28
N LEU A 72 1.56 10.67 -2.31
CA LEU A 72 1.81 9.30 -2.77
C LEU A 72 2.46 8.44 -1.68
N SER A 73 3.44 8.99 -0.95
CA SER A 73 4.08 8.31 0.17
C SER A 73 3.06 7.92 1.25
N THR A 74 2.15 8.84 1.61
CA THR A 74 1.08 8.57 2.58
C THR A 74 0.17 7.44 2.11
N ARG A 75 -0.31 7.50 0.86
CA ARG A 75 -1.20 6.49 0.29
C ARG A 75 -0.56 5.09 0.26
N ILE A 76 0.74 4.99 -0.04
CA ILE A 76 1.45 3.71 -0.03
C ILE A 76 1.60 3.17 1.39
N ALA A 77 1.87 4.04 2.38
CA ALA A 77 1.91 3.63 3.78
C ALA A 77 0.54 3.14 4.28
N GLU A 78 -0.55 3.80 3.89
CA GLU A 78 -1.92 3.35 4.19
C GLU A 78 -2.21 1.97 3.58
N ILE A 79 -1.77 1.71 2.35
CA ILE A 79 -1.91 0.39 1.72
C ILE A 79 -1.14 -0.67 2.51
N ALA A 80 0.08 -0.38 2.96
CA ALA A 80 0.87 -1.31 3.77
C ALA A 80 0.15 -1.66 5.08
N PHE A 81 -0.47 -0.66 5.72
CA PHE A 81 -1.28 -0.87 6.92
C PHE A 81 -2.53 -1.71 6.64
N ASN A 82 -3.26 -1.44 5.56
CA ASN A 82 -4.44 -2.23 5.20
C ASN A 82 -4.09 -3.69 4.87
N VAL A 83 -2.93 -3.94 4.25
CA VAL A 83 -2.42 -5.29 3.97
C VAL A 83 -2.09 -6.03 5.27
N GLU A 84 -1.54 -5.33 6.26
CA GLU A 84 -1.30 -5.85 7.60
C GLU A 84 -2.63 -6.17 8.32
N ASP A 85 -3.64 -5.32 8.21
CA ASP A 85 -4.97 -5.58 8.77
C ASP A 85 -5.61 -6.83 8.15
N VAL A 86 -5.49 -7.03 6.83
CA VAL A 86 -5.97 -8.26 6.17
C VAL A 86 -5.28 -9.50 6.72
N ARG A 87 -4.00 -9.42 7.12
CA ARG A 87 -3.30 -10.52 7.80
C ARG A 87 -3.91 -10.82 9.17
N ASN A 88 -4.20 -9.78 9.93
CA ASN A 88 -4.81 -9.91 11.25
C ASN A 88 -6.22 -10.49 11.17
N ASP A 89 -6.99 -10.12 10.15
CA ASP A 89 -8.34 -10.64 9.90
C ASP A 89 -8.36 -12.11 9.45
N GLN A 90 -7.22 -12.64 8.96
CA GLN A 90 -7.05 -14.04 8.57
C GLN A 90 -6.59 -14.95 9.72
N ARG A 91 -6.25 -14.38 10.89
CA ARG A 91 -5.78 -15.13 12.08
C ARG A 91 -6.85 -15.25 13.14
#